data_AF-A0A239GLX1-F1
#
_entry.id   AF-A0A239GLX1-F1
#
_cell.length_a   1.000
_cell.length_b   1.000
_cell.length_c   1.000
_cell.angle_alpha   90.00
_cell.angle_beta   90.00
_cell.angle_gamma   90.00
#
_symmetry.space_group_name_H-M   'P 1'
#
loop_
_entity.id
_entity.type
_entity.pdbx_description
1 polymer ?
#
loop_
_entity_poly.entity_id
_entity_poly.type
_entity_poly.pdbx_seq_one_letter_code
_entity_poly.pdbx_strand_id
1 'polypeptide(L)'
;MLTATYAQVAIVAEHNKVRSVLQDLQQCIQNCMRTAAGAGYATLKSTFFKLKEFHDSFRWRKIERHLLPSLRRFNPEAATLIDELESISDRACELLHTADLQLEQANHGAGRVADDVCESMGMVCHHIQLRLDREEQELMPLAQRLLSVEDWFGIAARFLSEEPVGGLKRPAFGAPWLPATSGRERSALV
;
A
#
# COMPACT_ATOMS: atom_id res chain seq x y z
N MET A 1 25.99 -3.42 14.24
CA MET A 1 25.33 -4.43 15.10
C MET A 1 24.38 -5.23 14.25
N LEU A 2 24.40 -6.57 14.33
CA LEU A 2 23.63 -7.46 13.43
C LEU A 2 22.11 -7.26 13.53
N THR A 3 21.57 -6.87 14.69
CA THR A 3 20.12 -6.67 14.89
C THR A 3 19.58 -5.43 14.21
N ALA A 4 20.32 -4.31 14.24
CA ALA A 4 19.97 -3.10 13.48
C ALA A 4 19.97 -3.39 11.98
N THR A 5 20.98 -4.12 11.49
CA THR A 5 21.05 -4.55 10.08
C THR A 5 19.87 -5.45 9.71
N TYR A 6 19.50 -6.43 10.56
CA TYR A 6 18.34 -7.28 10.32
C TYR A 6 17.04 -6.47 10.25
N ALA A 7 16.78 -5.58 11.21
CA ALA A 7 15.57 -4.77 11.23
C ALA A 7 15.46 -3.89 9.97
N GLN A 8 16.56 -3.25 9.56
CA GLN A 8 16.62 -2.44 8.35
C GLN A 8 16.34 -3.28 7.10
N VAL A 9 16.99 -4.44 6.96
CA VAL A 9 16.75 -5.34 5.81
C VAL A 9 15.30 -5.83 5.77
N ALA A 10 14.70 -6.12 6.93
CA ALA A 10 13.29 -6.52 7.00
C ALA A 10 12.34 -5.40 6.56
N ILE A 11 12.63 -4.14 6.92
CA ILE A 11 11.86 -2.96 6.47
C ILE A 11 12.05 -2.74 4.96
N VAL A 12 13.28 -2.79 4.45
CA VAL A 12 13.57 -2.64 3.01
C VAL A 12 12.87 -3.74 2.20
N ALA A 13 12.88 -4.98 2.68
CA ALA A 13 12.17 -6.08 2.03
C ALA A 13 10.64 -5.84 1.99
N GLU A 14 10.06 -5.30 3.07
CA GLU A 14 8.66 -4.91 3.11
C GLU A 14 8.36 -3.77 2.12
N HIS A 15 9.19 -2.72 2.06
CA HIS A 15 9.04 -1.62 1.10
C HIS A 15 9.12 -2.09 -0.34
N ASN A 16 10.08 -2.95 -0.69
CA ASN A 16 10.18 -3.54 -2.02
C ASN A 16 8.90 -4.29 -2.41
N LYS A 17 8.31 -5.02 -1.46
CA LYS A 17 7.03 -5.70 -1.67
C LYS A 17 5.88 -4.70 -1.87
N VAL A 18 5.83 -3.63 -1.08
CA VAL A 18 4.83 -2.55 -1.23
C VAL A 18 4.96 -1.89 -2.61
N ARG A 19 6.17 -1.54 -3.03
CA ARG A 19 6.44 -0.95 -4.35
C ARG A 19 6.01 -1.88 -5.49
N SER A 20 6.29 -3.18 -5.40
CA SER A 20 5.85 -4.14 -6.41
C SER A 20 4.33 -4.17 -6.57
N VAL A 21 3.59 -4.26 -5.45
CA VAL A 21 2.11 -4.27 -5.50
C VAL A 21 1.56 -2.93 -5.98
N LEU A 22 2.17 -1.82 -5.56
CA LEU A 22 1.79 -0.48 -6.01
C LEU A 22 1.96 -0.32 -7.52
N GLN A 23 3.06 -0.82 -8.09
CA GLN A 23 3.31 -0.81 -9.54
C GLN A 23 2.24 -1.62 -10.30
N ASP A 24 1.88 -2.80 -9.80
CA ASP A 24 0.81 -3.62 -10.39
C ASP A 24 -0.55 -2.90 -10.36
N LEU A 25 -0.87 -2.21 -9.25
CA LEU A 25 -2.07 -1.39 -9.11
C LEU A 25 -2.05 -0.19 -10.07
N GLN A 26 -0.94 0.53 -10.16
CA GLN A 26 -0.76 1.64 -11.10
C GLN A 26 -0.99 1.16 -12.54
N GLN A 27 -0.46 0.00 -12.92
CA GLN A 27 -0.68 -0.58 -14.25
C GLN A 27 -2.16 -0.95 -14.48
N CYS A 28 -2.83 -1.51 -13.48
CA CYS A 28 -4.27 -1.80 -13.56
C CYS A 28 -5.11 -0.53 -13.76
N ILE A 29 -4.80 0.54 -13.02
CA ILE A 29 -5.48 1.83 -13.13
C ILE A 29 -5.23 2.45 -14.51
N GLN A 30 -3.99 2.46 -14.98
CA GLN A 30 -3.65 2.93 -16.33
C GLN A 30 -4.36 2.14 -17.43
N ASN A 31 -4.51 0.82 -17.26
CA ASN A 31 -5.30 0.00 -18.18
C ASN A 31 -6.77 0.43 -18.16
N CYS A 32 -7.35 0.69 -16.99
CA CYS A 32 -8.74 1.17 -16.87
C CYS A 32 -8.94 2.51 -17.58
N MET A 33 -8.00 3.46 -17.44
CA MET A 33 -8.04 4.76 -18.13
C MET A 33 -7.96 4.60 -19.65
N ARG A 34 -7.01 3.78 -20.15
CA ARG A 34 -6.83 3.57 -21.60
C ARG A 34 -8.01 2.89 -22.25
N THR A 35 -8.70 2.02 -21.51
CA THR A 35 -9.87 1.31 -22.00
C THR A 35 -11.16 1.88 -21.45
N ALA A 36 -11.24 3.12 -20.96
CA ALA A 36 -12.42 3.66 -20.27
C ALA A 36 -13.76 3.51 -21.07
N ALA A 37 -13.70 3.44 -22.41
CA ALA A 37 -14.85 3.11 -23.26
C ALA A 37 -15.30 1.62 -23.25
N GLY A 38 -14.52 0.73 -22.64
CA GLY A 38 -14.70 -0.74 -22.61
C GLY A 38 -14.22 -1.45 -21.33
N ALA A 39 -13.58 -0.75 -20.39
CA ALA A 39 -13.36 -1.20 -19.02
C ALA A 39 -14.74 -1.28 -18.36
N GLY A 40 -15.34 -2.47 -18.37
CA GLY A 40 -16.62 -2.66 -17.70
C GLY A 40 -16.53 -2.22 -16.24
N TYR A 41 -17.61 -1.64 -15.73
CA TYR A 41 -17.75 -1.20 -14.33
C TYR A 41 -17.21 -2.22 -13.31
N ALA A 42 -17.37 -3.51 -13.58
CA ALA A 42 -16.82 -4.61 -12.76
C ALA A 42 -15.29 -4.56 -12.61
N THR A 43 -14.54 -4.24 -13.68
CA THR A 43 -13.08 -4.13 -13.65
C THR A 43 -12.65 -2.93 -12.84
N LEU A 44 -13.29 -1.78 -13.05
CA LEU A 44 -13.03 -0.55 -12.28
C LEU A 44 -13.27 -0.78 -10.79
N LYS A 45 -14.43 -1.34 -10.44
CA LYS A 45 -14.82 -1.69 -9.07
C LYS A 45 -13.83 -2.67 -8.43
N SER A 46 -13.41 -3.70 -9.17
CA SER A 46 -12.40 -4.66 -8.68
C SER A 46 -11.05 -3.99 -8.40
N THR A 47 -10.57 -3.13 -9.30
CA THR A 47 -9.32 -2.38 -9.11
C THR A 47 -9.39 -1.46 -7.90
N PHE A 48 -10.51 -0.75 -7.72
CA PHE A 48 -10.74 0.11 -6.56
C PHE A 48 -10.70 -0.66 -5.23
N PHE A 49 -11.42 -1.78 -5.11
CA PHE A 49 -11.40 -2.56 -3.88
C PHE A 49 -10.03 -3.12 -3.55
N LYS A 50 -9.24 -3.51 -4.56
CA LYS A 50 -7.85 -3.94 -4.36
C LYS A 50 -6.98 -2.80 -3.82
N LEU A 51 -7.13 -1.59 -4.37
CA LEU A 51 -6.41 -0.43 -3.88
C LEU A 51 -6.79 -0.09 -2.43
N LYS A 52 -8.08 -0.17 -2.10
CA LYS A 52 -8.61 0.05 -0.74
C LYS A 52 -8.05 -1.00 0.25
N GLU A 53 -8.12 -2.29 -0.10
CA GLU A 53 -7.56 -3.37 0.72
C GLU A 53 -6.04 -3.22 0.90
N PHE A 54 -5.33 -2.85 -0.17
CA PHE A 54 -3.90 -2.59 -0.14
C PHE A 54 -3.56 -1.43 0.82
N HIS A 55 -4.28 -0.31 0.74
CA HIS A 55 -4.11 0.80 1.68
C HIS A 55 -4.43 0.39 3.12
N ASP A 56 -5.54 -0.30 3.36
CA ASP A 56 -5.94 -0.76 4.70
C ASP A 56 -4.91 -1.71 5.34
N SER A 57 -4.13 -2.40 4.52
CA SER A 57 -3.07 -3.28 4.98
C SER A 57 -1.86 -2.53 5.58
N PHE A 58 -1.73 -1.22 5.32
CA PHE A 58 -0.56 -0.43 5.73
C PHE A 58 -0.37 -0.45 7.25
N ARG A 59 -1.45 -0.43 8.02
CA ARG A 59 -1.42 -0.51 9.50
C ARG A 59 -0.68 -1.73 10.05
N TRP A 60 -0.47 -2.76 9.24
CA TRP A 60 0.23 -3.97 9.63
C TRP A 60 1.72 -3.97 9.30
N ARG A 61 2.19 -2.96 8.56
CA ARG A 61 3.60 -2.81 8.20
C ARG A 61 4.46 -2.71 9.44
N LYS A 62 5.67 -3.24 9.34
CA LYS A 62 6.67 -3.18 10.42
C LYS A 62 6.97 -1.74 10.84
N ILE A 63 7.00 -0.83 9.86
CA ILE A 63 7.25 0.59 10.10
C ILE A 63 6.17 1.22 10.99
N GLU A 64 4.88 0.99 10.66
CA GLU A 64 3.74 1.53 11.42
C GLU A 64 3.68 1.00 12.85
N ARG A 65 3.88 -0.31 13.02
CA ARG A 65 3.65 -0.97 14.30
C ARG A 65 4.80 -0.84 15.29
N HIS A 66 6.02 -0.65 14.80
CA HIS A 66 7.21 -0.73 15.64
C HIS A 66 8.13 0.46 15.49
N LEU A 67 8.42 0.92 14.27
CA LEU A 67 9.40 1.98 14.08
C LEU A 67 8.83 3.35 14.47
N LEU A 68 7.68 3.76 13.92
CA LEU A 68 7.08 5.06 14.23
C LEU A 68 6.79 5.25 15.72
N PRO A 69 6.17 4.28 16.43
CA PRO A 69 5.91 4.43 17.87
C PRO A 69 7.20 4.54 18.70
N SER A 70 8.26 3.84 18.29
CA SER A 70 9.56 3.94 18.97
C SER A 70 10.15 5.33 18.78
N LEU A 71 10.20 5.84 17.55
CA LEU A 71 10.78 7.16 17.24
C LEU A 71 10.02 8.31 17.90
N ARG A 72 8.68 8.27 17.87
CA ARG A 72 7.83 9.33 18.44
C ARG A 72 8.04 9.51 19.95
N ARG A 73 8.39 8.43 20.66
CA ARG A 73 8.62 8.47 22.11
C ARG A 73 9.88 9.23 22.51
N PHE A 74 10.89 9.28 21.64
CA PHE A 74 12.24 9.69 22.03
C PHE A 74 12.71 11.00 21.41
N ASN A 75 12.03 11.53 20.38
CA ASN A 75 12.53 12.72 19.68
C ASN A 75 11.44 13.62 19.06
N PRO A 76 11.40 14.92 19.40
CA PRO A 76 10.49 15.89 18.78
C PRO A 76 10.69 16.10 17.26
N GLU A 77 11.92 16.06 16.74
CA GLU A 77 12.21 16.12 15.29
C GLU A 77 11.58 14.93 14.57
N ALA A 78 11.67 13.74 15.16
CA ALA A 78 11.02 12.56 14.61
C ALA A 78 9.49 12.67 14.68
N ALA A 79 8.93 13.25 15.76
CA ALA A 79 7.49 13.46 15.87
C ALA A 79 6.95 14.33 14.72
N THR A 80 7.62 15.44 14.38
CA THR A 80 7.22 16.31 13.25
C THR A 80 7.22 15.55 11.92
N LEU A 81 8.29 14.79 11.60
CA LEU A 81 8.33 14.01 10.37
C LEU A 81 7.23 12.94 10.33
N ILE A 82 6.93 12.31 11.48
CA ILE A 82 5.86 11.31 11.57
C ILE A 82 4.49 11.98 11.33
N ASP A 83 4.23 13.15 11.88
CA ASP A 83 3.00 13.91 11.65
C ASP A 83 2.84 14.26 10.15
N GLU A 84 3.93 14.62 9.46
CA GLU A 84 3.93 14.86 8.02
C GLU A 84 3.64 13.59 7.21
N LEU A 85 4.21 12.43 7.60
CA LEU A 85 3.91 11.15 6.97
C LEU A 85 2.45 10.76 7.17
N GLU A 86 1.90 10.95 8.37
CA GLU A 86 0.49 10.72 8.70
C GLU A 86 -0.44 11.59 7.85
N SER A 87 -0.13 12.88 7.69
CA SER A 87 -0.87 13.79 6.81
C SER A 87 -0.90 13.31 5.35
N ILE A 88 0.20 12.74 4.84
CA ILE A 88 0.22 12.13 3.49
C ILE A 88 -0.75 10.94 3.40
N SER A 89 -0.82 10.11 4.44
CA SER A 89 -1.76 8.98 4.49
C SER A 89 -3.21 9.42 4.64
N ASP A 90 -3.47 10.45 5.45
CA ASP A 90 -4.81 11.02 5.60
C ASP A 90 -5.31 11.55 4.26
N ARG A 91 -4.43 12.21 3.50
CA ARG A 91 -4.77 12.68 2.14
C ARG A 91 -5.08 11.52 1.19
N ALA A 92 -4.34 10.41 1.27
CA ALA A 92 -4.65 9.21 0.50
C ALA A 92 -6.01 8.61 0.91
N CYS A 93 -6.34 8.63 2.20
CA CYS A 93 -7.62 8.16 2.72
C CYS A 93 -8.81 9.01 2.23
N GLU A 94 -8.67 10.34 2.23
CA GLU A 94 -9.68 11.25 1.68
C GLU A 94 -9.94 10.99 0.18
N LEU A 95 -8.88 10.76 -0.59
CA LEU A 95 -8.97 10.44 -2.01
C LEU A 95 -9.63 9.07 -2.24
N LEU A 96 -9.33 8.07 -1.40
CA LEU A 96 -10.03 6.78 -1.43
C LEU A 96 -11.52 6.93 -1.16
N HIS A 97 -11.90 7.76 -0.18
CA HIS A 97 -13.30 8.04 0.11
C HIS A 97 -13.99 8.73 -1.08
N THR A 98 -13.31 9.70 -1.70
CA THR A 98 -13.80 10.40 -2.89
C THR A 98 -14.03 9.43 -4.05
N ALA A 99 -13.06 8.53 -4.30
CA ALA A 99 -13.17 7.49 -5.33
C ALA A 99 -14.32 6.50 -5.06
N ASP A 100 -14.59 6.16 -3.79
CA ASP A 100 -15.72 5.30 -3.39
C ASP A 100 -17.06 5.95 -3.79
N LEU A 101 -17.23 7.25 -3.47
CA LEU A 101 -18.43 8.01 -3.81
C LEU A 101 -18.63 8.13 -5.33
N GLN A 102 -17.55 8.39 -6.07
CA GLN A 102 -17.58 8.43 -7.54
C GLN A 102 -17.93 7.05 -8.12
N LEU A 103 -17.38 5.97 -7.57
CA LEU A 103 -17.66 4.61 -8.04
C LEU A 103 -19.13 4.23 -7.87
N GLU A 104 -19.77 4.64 -6.78
CA GLU A 104 -21.21 4.43 -6.59
C GLU A 104 -22.04 5.23 -7.61
N GLN A 105 -21.64 6.45 -7.95
CA GLN A 105 -22.30 7.25 -9.00
C GLN A 105 -22.13 6.62 -10.40
N ALA A 106 -20.96 6.03 -10.70
CA ALA A 106 -20.71 5.36 -11.98
C ALA A 106 -21.63 4.15 -12.19
N ASN A 107 -22.03 3.46 -11.12
CA ASN A 107 -23.00 2.35 -11.17
C ASN A 107 -24.36 2.78 -11.75
N HIS A 108 -24.69 4.07 -11.66
CA HIS A 108 -25.96 4.63 -12.12
C HIS A 108 -25.91 5.22 -13.55
N GLY A 109 -24.82 4.96 -14.31
CA GLY A 109 -24.81 5.14 -15.78
C GLY A 109 -24.19 6.43 -16.33
N ALA A 110 -23.38 7.15 -15.55
CA ALA A 110 -22.69 8.35 -16.02
C ALA A 110 -21.26 8.01 -16.54
N GLY A 111 -21.09 7.95 -17.87
CA GLY A 111 -19.83 7.54 -18.51
C GLY A 111 -18.59 8.39 -18.17
N ARG A 112 -18.77 9.65 -17.77
CA ARG A 112 -17.67 10.54 -17.33
C ARG A 112 -17.11 10.17 -15.95
N VAL A 113 -17.87 9.43 -15.15
CA VAL A 113 -17.51 9.13 -13.75
C VAL A 113 -16.42 8.05 -13.68
N ALA A 114 -16.24 7.22 -14.71
CA ALA A 114 -15.18 6.21 -14.74
C ALA A 114 -13.77 6.83 -14.79
N ASP A 115 -13.61 7.92 -15.53
CA ASP A 115 -12.35 8.65 -15.63
C ASP A 115 -12.00 9.31 -14.29
N ASP A 116 -12.99 9.95 -13.65
CA ASP A 116 -12.84 10.60 -12.34
C ASP A 116 -12.41 9.60 -11.24
N VAL A 117 -12.99 8.38 -11.23
CA VAL A 117 -12.58 7.32 -10.30
C VAL A 117 -11.13 6.90 -10.57
N CYS A 118 -10.74 6.73 -11.83
CA CYS A 118 -9.37 6.36 -12.18
C CYS A 118 -8.35 7.42 -11.79
N GLU A 119 -8.68 8.70 -11.99
CA GLU A 119 -7.86 9.82 -11.57
C GLU A 119 -7.66 9.82 -10.05
N SER A 120 -8.74 9.70 -9.27
CA SER A 120 -8.68 9.61 -7.82
C SER A 120 -7.82 8.43 -7.35
N MET A 121 -7.98 7.24 -7.93
CA MET A 121 -7.12 6.08 -7.64
C MET A 121 -5.65 6.34 -7.99
N GLY A 122 -5.37 7.03 -9.09
CA GLY A 122 -4.02 7.44 -9.49
C GLY A 122 -3.38 8.37 -8.45
N MET A 123 -4.15 9.33 -7.92
CA MET A 123 -3.70 10.23 -6.86
C MET A 123 -3.43 9.49 -5.54
N VAL A 124 -4.26 8.50 -5.17
CA VAL A 124 -3.97 7.63 -4.01
C VAL A 124 -2.63 6.92 -4.18
N CYS A 125 -2.38 6.31 -5.35
CA CYS A 125 -1.10 5.66 -5.65
C CYS A 125 0.09 6.63 -5.56
N HIS A 126 -0.10 7.88 -6.00
CA HIS A 126 0.92 8.92 -5.89
C HIS A 126 1.25 9.24 -4.42
N HIS A 127 0.24 9.43 -3.57
CA HIS A 127 0.47 9.70 -2.14
C HIS A 127 1.12 8.52 -1.41
N ILE A 128 0.74 7.29 -1.74
CA ILE A 128 1.42 6.08 -1.22
C ILE A 128 2.90 6.08 -1.62
N GLN A 129 3.21 6.37 -2.88
CA GLN A 129 4.59 6.43 -3.36
C GLN A 129 5.39 7.53 -2.66
N LEU A 130 4.80 8.72 -2.51
CA LEU A 130 5.41 9.83 -1.79
C LEU A 130 5.73 9.43 -0.34
N ARG A 131 4.79 8.78 0.37
CA ARG A 131 5.04 8.31 1.74
C ARG A 131 6.21 7.32 1.78
N LEU A 132 6.26 6.35 0.87
CA LEU A 132 7.36 5.38 0.80
C LEU A 132 8.71 6.05 0.55
N ASP A 133 8.75 7.02 -0.38
CA ASP A 133 9.97 7.75 -0.69
C ASP A 133 10.49 8.52 0.54
N ARG A 134 9.59 9.19 1.29
CA ARG A 134 9.95 9.91 2.53
C ARG A 134 10.33 8.97 3.67
N GLU A 135 9.66 7.82 3.80
CA GLU A 135 10.04 6.78 4.77
C GLU A 135 11.49 6.31 4.51
N GLU A 136 11.86 6.07 3.25
CA GLU A 136 13.20 5.59 2.89
C GLU A 136 14.28 6.68 2.96
N GLN A 137 13.98 7.89 2.50
CA GLN A 137 14.98 8.96 2.32
C GLN A 137 15.17 9.83 3.56
N GLU A 138 14.15 9.94 4.41
CA GLU A 138 14.18 10.84 5.57
C GLU A 138 14.05 10.06 6.88
N LEU A 139 12.99 9.25 7.02
CA LEU A 139 12.70 8.57 8.28
C LEU A 139 13.74 7.50 8.63
N MET A 140 14.16 6.68 7.66
CA MET A 140 15.15 5.63 7.90
C MET A 140 16.53 6.19 8.30
N PRO A 141 17.09 7.20 7.61
CA PRO A 141 18.31 7.87 8.08
C PRO A 141 18.16 8.54 9.45
N LEU A 142 17.01 9.15 9.73
CA LEU A 142 16.72 9.72 11.05
C LEU A 142 16.71 8.64 12.14
N ALA A 143 16.06 7.50 11.88
CA ALA A 143 16.01 6.38 12.80
C ALA A 143 17.40 5.81 13.10
N GLN A 144 18.26 5.73 12.09
CA GLN A 144 19.64 5.26 12.26
C GLN A 144 20.47 6.17 13.16
N ARG A 145 20.22 7.48 13.10
CA ARG A 145 20.90 8.47 13.95
C ARG A 145 20.39 8.47 15.38
N LEU A 146 19.10 8.28 15.58
CA LEU A 146 18.43 8.50 16.88
C LEU A 146 18.32 7.24 17.74
N LEU A 147 18.10 6.07 17.14
CA LEU A 147 17.86 4.85 17.89
C LEU A 147 19.18 4.21 18.36
N SER A 148 19.19 3.82 19.63
CA SER A 148 20.30 3.08 20.22
C SER A 148 20.33 1.63 19.71
N VAL A 149 21.41 0.92 20.04
CA VAL A 149 21.52 -0.52 19.76
C VAL A 149 20.43 -1.33 20.46
N GLU A 150 20.05 -0.92 21.68
CA GLU A 150 19.00 -1.60 22.46
C GLU A 150 17.62 -1.39 21.85
N ASP A 151 17.34 -0.18 21.35
CA ASP A 151 16.08 0.11 20.64
C ASP A 151 15.96 -0.76 19.38
N TRP A 152 17.03 -0.81 18.57
CA TRP A 152 17.09 -1.67 17.39
C TRP A 152 16.95 -3.15 17.73
N PHE A 153 17.53 -3.60 18.85
CA PHE A 153 17.35 -4.97 19.34
C PHE A 153 15.88 -5.24 19.67
N GLY A 154 15.22 -4.34 20.41
CA GLY A 154 13.81 -4.47 20.76
C GLY A 154 12.89 -4.54 19.54
N ILE A 155 13.13 -3.69 18.52
CA ILE A 155 12.40 -3.71 17.26
C ILE A 155 12.64 -5.03 16.51
N ALA A 156 13.89 -5.47 16.39
CA ALA A 156 14.23 -6.73 15.71
C ALA A 156 13.60 -7.95 16.39
N ALA A 157 13.61 -8.00 17.73
CA ALA A 157 12.99 -9.07 18.49
C ALA A 157 11.48 -9.14 18.24
N ARG A 158 10.80 -7.98 18.18
CA ARG A 158 9.37 -7.92 17.84
C ARG A 158 9.11 -8.44 16.43
N PHE A 159 9.91 -8.06 15.43
CA PHE A 159 9.78 -8.58 14.07
C PHE A 159 9.82 -10.10 14.05
N LEU A 160 10.79 -10.71 14.72
CA LEU A 160 10.95 -12.17 14.78
C LEU A 160 9.78 -12.87 15.49
N SER A 161 9.29 -12.30 16.60
CA SER A 161 8.15 -12.87 17.36
C SER A 161 6.84 -12.89 16.56
N GLU A 162 6.79 -12.04 15.55
CA GLU A 162 5.62 -11.72 14.75
C GLU A 162 5.64 -12.41 13.38
N GLU A 163 6.80 -12.92 12.95
CA GLU A 163 6.91 -13.78 11.78
C GLU A 163 6.13 -15.07 12.03
N PRO A 164 5.22 -15.48 11.12
CA PRO A 164 4.46 -16.70 11.31
C PRO A 164 5.40 -17.91 11.29
N VAL A 165 5.44 -18.65 12.41
CA VAL A 165 6.11 -19.96 12.50
C VAL A 165 5.37 -20.91 11.55
N GLY A 166 5.94 -21.18 10.37
CA GLY A 166 5.37 -22.11 9.39
C GLY A 166 4.61 -21.48 8.20
N GLY A 167 4.81 -20.20 7.87
CA GLY A 167 4.38 -19.65 6.57
C GLY A 167 2.86 -19.46 6.38
N LEU A 168 2.05 -19.64 7.43
CA LEU A 168 0.61 -19.40 7.39
C LEU A 168 0.32 -17.89 7.52
N LYS A 169 -0.15 -17.38 6.38
CA LYS A 169 -0.37 -15.99 5.96
C LYS A 169 -1.17 -15.13 6.96
N ARG A 170 -0.55 -14.06 7.47
CA ARG A 170 -1.25 -12.76 7.61
C ARG A 170 -1.96 -12.47 6.28
N PRO A 171 -3.15 -11.81 6.25
CA PRO A 171 -3.89 -11.56 5.02
C PRO A 171 -2.90 -11.16 3.93
N ALA A 172 -2.79 -12.03 2.92
CA ALA A 172 -1.62 -12.06 2.06
C ALA A 172 -1.49 -10.71 1.39
N PHE A 173 -0.56 -9.90 1.87
CA PHE A 173 -0.17 -8.66 1.23
C PHE A 173 0.17 -9.00 -0.23
N GLY A 174 -0.70 -8.58 -1.16
CA GLY A 174 -0.60 -8.94 -2.58
C GLY A 174 -0.66 -10.45 -2.85
N ALA A 175 -1.78 -11.12 -2.57
CA ALA A 175 -2.03 -12.42 -3.21
C ALA A 175 -1.89 -12.26 -4.73
N PRO A 176 -1.12 -13.13 -5.43
CA PRO A 176 -0.90 -12.99 -6.86
C PRO A 176 -2.22 -12.91 -7.62
N TRP A 177 -2.31 -11.93 -8.51
CA TRP A 177 -3.38 -11.83 -9.48
C TRP A 177 -3.46 -13.13 -10.30
N LEU A 178 -4.59 -13.83 -10.21
CA LEU A 178 -5.03 -14.71 -11.29
C LEU A 178 -6.01 -13.89 -12.13
N PRO A 179 -5.74 -13.65 -13.43
CA PRO A 179 -6.80 -13.19 -14.31
C PRO A 179 -7.96 -14.17 -14.16
N ALA A 180 -9.18 -13.65 -13.98
CA ALA A 180 -10.36 -14.44 -14.28
C ALA A 180 -10.19 -14.87 -15.73
N THR A 181 -9.84 -16.15 -15.96
CA THR A 181 -9.86 -16.72 -17.29
C THR A 181 -11.28 -16.53 -17.77
N SER A 182 -11.47 -15.59 -18.69
CA SER A 182 -12.73 -15.42 -19.39
C SER A 182 -13.12 -16.81 -19.89
N GLY A 183 -14.21 -17.37 -19.37
CA GLY A 183 -14.76 -18.62 -19.82
C GLY A 183 -15.13 -18.48 -21.29
N ARG A 184 -14.16 -18.76 -22.17
CA ARG A 184 -14.39 -19.08 -23.58
C ARG A 184 -14.30 -20.59 -23.68
N GLU A 185 -15.31 -21.26 -23.12
CA GLU A 185 -15.58 -22.64 -23.49
C GLU A 185 -16.22 -22.63 -24.88
N ARG A 186 -15.34 -22.80 -25.87
CA ARG A 186 -15.49 -23.63 -27.06
C ARG A 186 -16.94 -24.04 -27.40
N SER A 187 -17.60 -23.24 -28.25
CA SER A 187 -18.49 -23.81 -29.25
C SER A 187 -17.63 -24.50 -30.31
N ALA A 188 -17.47 -25.82 -30.21
CA ALA A 188 -17.19 -26.69 -31.34
C ALA A 188 -17.48 -28.16 -30.96
N LEU A 189 -18.28 -28.81 -31.81
CA LEU A 189 -18.51 -30.27 -31.94
C LEU A 189 -19.55 -30.88 -31.00
N VAL A 190 -20.82 -30.95 -31.44
CA VAL A 190 -21.44 -32.12 -32.13
C VAL A 190 -22.52 -31.60 -33.08
#